data_AF-A0A366U9Y4-F1
#
_entry.id   AF-A0A366U9Y4-F1
#
_cell.length_a   1.000
_cell.length_b   1.000
_cell.length_c   1.000
_cell.angle_alpha   90.00
_cell.angle_beta   90.00
_cell.angle_gamma   90.00
#
_symmetry.space_group_name_H-M   'P 1'
#
loop_
_entity.id
_entity.type
_entity.pdbx_description
1 polymer ?
#
loop_
_entity_poly.entity_id
_entity_poly.type
_entity_poly.pdbx_seq_one_letter_code
_entity_poly.pdbx_strand_id
1 'polypeptide(L)' 'MKKEELCTSKFYLAKVIGQPTLQKIKIIRLLSNTATVELLEGGNYGVAKLSDIQPLTD' A
#
# COMPACT_ATOMS: atom_id res chain seq x y z
N MET A 1 2.96 18.43 4.74
CA MET A 1 3.69 17.22 4.32
C MET A 1 3.62 17.11 2.81
N LYS A 2 4.76 17.11 2.12
CA LYS A 2 4.79 16.91 0.67
C LYS A 2 4.22 15.51 0.40
N LYS A 3 3.15 15.42 -0.41
CA LYS A 3 2.66 14.14 -0.93
C LYS A 3 3.78 13.58 -1.80
N GLU A 4 4.63 12.73 -1.25
CA GLU A 4 5.43 11.85 -2.11
C GLU A 4 4.42 11.08 -2.96
N GLU A 5 4.51 11.26 -4.27
CA GLU A 5 3.62 10.59 -5.21
C GLU A 5 3.84 9.08 -5.05
N LEU A 6 2.79 8.42 -4.55
CA LEU A 6 2.75 6.98 -4.44
C LEU A 6 3.03 6.38 -5.83
N CYS A 7 3.97 5.43 -5.91
CA CYS A 7 4.46 4.89 -7.16
C CYS A 7 4.39 3.36 -7.15
N THR A 8 4.10 2.74 -8.30
CA THR A 8 4.02 1.28 -8.47
C THR A 8 5.39 0.58 -8.39
N SER A 9 6.49 1.34 -8.41
CA SER A 9 7.87 0.83 -8.41
C SER A 9 8.51 0.79 -7.02
N LYS A 10 7.80 1.18 -5.96
CA LYS A 10 8.28 1.19 -4.57
C LYS A 10 7.47 0.25 -3.68
N PHE A 11 8.07 -0.13 -2.57
CA PHE A 11 7.40 -0.87 -1.49
C PHE A 11 6.97 0.08 -0.38
N TYR A 12 5.84 -0.24 0.25
CA TYR A 12 5.20 0.57 1.28
C TYR A 12 4.72 -0.32 2.42
N LEU A 13 4.39 0.30 3.54
CA LEU A 13 3.57 -0.30 4.59
C LEU A 13 2.17 0.25 4.51
N ALA A 14 1.16 -0.62 4.57
CA ALA A 14 -0.22 -0.15 4.59
C ALA A 14 -1.13 -1.06 5.41
N LYS A 15 -2.18 -0.46 5.98
CA LYS A 15 -3.28 -1.20 6.58
C LYS A 15 -4.23 -1.66 5.46
N VAL A 16 -4.00 -2.87 4.97
CA VAL A 16 -4.88 -3.49 3.96
C VAL A 16 -6.22 -3.84 4.62
N ILE A 17 -7.32 -3.56 3.93
CA ILE A 17 -8.66 -3.87 4.42
C ILE A 17 -8.79 -5.39 4.62
N GLY A 18 -9.21 -5.79 5.83
CA GLY A 18 -9.35 -7.20 6.21
C GLY A 18 -8.08 -7.85 6.76
N GLN A 19 -6.93 -7.18 6.74
CA GLN A 19 -5.71 -7.66 7.37
C GLN A 19 -5.61 -7.12 8.82
N PRO A 20 -5.24 -7.97 9.79
CA PRO A 20 -5.19 -7.57 11.19
C PRO A 20 -4.01 -6.64 11.50
N THR A 21 -2.96 -6.66 10.67
CA THR A 21 -1.70 -5.94 10.89
C THR A 21 -1.31 -5.10 9.68
N LEU A 22 -0.34 -4.20 9.86
CA LEU A 22 0.31 -3.50 8.76
C LEU A 22 1.04 -4.50 7.87
N GLN A 23 0.82 -4.38 6.56
CA GLN A 23 1.37 -5.30 5.57
C GLN A 23 2.40 -4.57 4.72
N LYS A 24 3.49 -5.26 4.37
CA LYS A 24 4.39 -4.80 3.30
C LYS A 24 3.71 -5.02 1.97
N ILE A 25 3.57 -3.95 1.22
CA ILE A 25 2.78 -3.92 0.00
C ILE A 25 3.53 -3.29 -1.16
N LYS A 26 3.13 -3.66 -2.37
CA LYS A 26 3.45 -2.96 -3.61
C LYS A 26 2.18 -2.40 -4.22
N ILE A 27 2.22 -1.14 -4.66
CA ILE A 27 1.05 -0.55 -5.33
C ILE A 27 0.97 -1.11 -6.75
N ILE A 28 -0.20 -1.65 -7.10
CA ILE A 28 -0.49 -2.18 -8.44
C ILE A 28 -1.29 -1.15 -9.23
N ARG A 29 -2.26 -0.49 -8.59
CA ARG A 29 -3.10 0.52 -9.24
C ARG A 29 -3.56 1.57 -8.23
N LEU A 30 -3.41 2.84 -8.59
CA LEU A 30 -3.99 3.96 -7.85
C LEU A 30 -5.43 4.21 -8.30
N LEU A 31 -6.30 4.46 -7.34
CA LEU A 31 -7.69 4.89 -7.51
C LEU A 31 -7.86 6.24 -6.81
N SER A 32 -9.06 6.81 -6.81
CA SER A 32 -9.28 8.17 -6.28
C SER A 32 -8.92 8.32 -4.80
N ASN A 33 -9.29 7.34 -3.95
CA ASN A 33 -9.04 7.37 -2.49
C ASN A 33 -8.38 6.09 -1.95
N THR A 34 -8.20 5.10 -2.81
CA THR A 34 -7.66 3.78 -2.47
C THR A 34 -6.61 3.36 -3.49
N ALA A 35 -5.89 2.29 -3.20
CA ALA A 35 -5.03 1.60 -4.14
C ALA A 35 -5.30 0.11 -4.09
N THR A 36 -5.23 -0.53 -5.26
CA THR A 36 -5.02 -1.98 -5.33
C THR A 36 -3.56 -2.24 -5.07
N VAL A 37 -3.29 -3.14 -4.13
CA VAL A 37 -1.95 -3.43 -3.65
C VAL A 37 -1.72 -4.92 -3.61
N GLU A 38 -0.50 -5.34 -3.89
CA GLU A 38 -0.03 -6.71 -3.71
C GLU A 38 0.63 -6.80 -2.34
N LEU A 39 0.24 -7.79 -1.55
CA LEU A 39 0.87 -8.13 -0.28
C LEU A 39 2.10 -8.99 -0.60
N LEU A 40 3.27 -8.54 -0.18
CA LEU A 40 4.52 -9.27 -0.41
C LEU A 40 4.56 -10.58 0.39
N GLU A 41 3.89 -10.61 1.55
CA GLU A 41 3.69 -11.85 2.29
C GLU A 41 2.50 -12.61 1.69
N GLY A 42 2.83 -13.68 0.96
CA GLY A 42 1.84 -14.63 0.41
C GLY A 42 1.34 -14.33 -1.00
N GLY A 43 1.77 -13.24 -1.65
CA GLY A 43 1.46 -12.95 -3.06
C GLY A 43 -0.02 -12.68 -3.34
N ASN A 44 -0.79 -12.31 -2.32
CA ASN A 44 -2.21 -11.98 -2.44
C ASN A 44 -2.42 -10.51 -2.79
N TYR A 45 -3.57 -10.19 -3.37
CA TYR A 45 -3.96 -8.81 -3.65
C TYR A 45 -4.98 -8.29 -2.63
N GLY A 46 -4.93 -6.99 -2.38
CA GLY A 46 -5.82 -6.31 -1.47
C GLY A 46 -6.08 -4.86 -1.85
N VAL A 47 -6.83 -4.17 -0.99
CA VAL A 47 -7.15 -2.76 -1.13
C VAL A 47 -6.70 -2.02 0.12
N ALA A 48 -5.97 -0.92 -0.07
CA ALA A 48 -5.55 -0.01 0.99
C ALA A 48 -6.05 1.41 0.71
N LYS A 49 -6.37 2.17 1.76
CA LYS A 49 -6.66 3.61 1.60
C LYS A 49 -5.36 4.35 1.39
N LEU A 50 -5.36 5.35 0.50
CA LEU A 50 -4.15 6.15 0.23
C LEU A 50 -3.63 6.88 1.48
N SER A 51 -4.51 7.23 2.41
CA SER A 51 -4.16 7.84 3.71
C SER A 51 -3.40 6.90 4.65
N ASP A 52 -3.54 5.60 4.45
CA ASP A 52 -3.01 4.57 5.34
C ASP A 52 -1.72 3.96 4.78
N ILE A 53 -1.27 4.43 3.60
CA ILE A 53 -0.04 4.00 2.96
C ILE A 53 1.11 4.88 3.45
N GLN A 54 2.13 4.24 3.99
CA GLN A 54 3.32 4.86 4.55
C GLN A 54 4.55 4.38 3.78
N PRO A 55 5.53 5.27 3.51
CA PRO A 55 6.81 4.84 2.95
C PRO A 55 7.45 3.81 3.88
N LEU A 56 8.08 2.79 3.29
CA LEU A 56 8.93 1.88 4.03
C LEU A 56 10.23 2.63 4.34
N THR A 57 10.32 3.24 5.52
CA THR A 57 11.56 3.84 6.02
C THR A 57 12.50 2.71 6.44
N ASP A 58 13.75 2.78 5.99
CA ASP A 58 14.86 1.95 6.49
C ASP A 58 15.26 2.39 7.90
#